data_AF-A0A2W4SEQ9-F1
#
_entry.id   AF-A0A2W4SEQ9-F1
#
_cell.length_a   1.000
_cell.length_b   1.000
_cell.length_c   1.000
_cell.angle_alpha   90.00
_cell.angle_beta   90.00
_cell.angle_gamma   90.00
#
_symmetry.space_group_name_H-M   'P 1'
#
loop_
_entity.id
_entity.type
_entity.pdbx_description
1 polymer ?
#
loop_
_entity_poly.entity_id
_entity_poly.type
_entity_poly.pdbx_seq_one_letter_code
_entity_poly.pdbx_strand_id
1 'polypeptide(L)'
;MRNVMRAVIGLVGLFNIAIGLAFLVAPLKPAAAFFLSPIGTQGMATLRADFPGFFIGASVFALVGAWRGEARPLQVPLVMLSLALFGRVISIPVDGMAPTAIQPMTVEAVMIGLLLLAYRRFSAR
;
A
#
# COMPACT_ATOMS: atom_id res chain seq x y z
N MET A 1 -10.02 17.26 14.39
CA MET A 1 -10.12 15.86 13.89
C MET A 1 -9.97 15.73 12.37
N ARG A 2 -10.68 16.49 11.52
CA ARG A 2 -10.56 16.36 10.04
C ARG A 2 -9.15 16.64 9.51
N ASN A 3 -8.52 17.72 9.96
CA ASN A 3 -7.15 18.06 9.55
C ASN A 3 -6.12 17.02 10.02
N VAL A 4 -6.31 16.42 11.19
CA VAL A 4 -5.50 15.30 11.68
C VAL A 4 -5.59 14.12 10.72
N MET A 5 -6.81 13.76 10.30
CA MET A 5 -7.01 12.65 9.38
C MET A 5 -6.40 12.92 7.99
N ARG A 6 -6.48 14.17 7.51
CA ARG A 6 -5.79 14.58 6.26
C ARG A 6 -4.27 14.42 6.40
N ALA A 7 -3.68 14.83 7.52
CA ALA A 7 -2.25 14.65 7.77
C ALA A 7 -1.86 13.17 7.85
N VAL A 8 -2.63 12.35 8.58
CA VAL A 8 -2.38 10.91 8.72
C VAL A 8 -2.43 10.20 7.37
N ILE A 9 -3.48 10.42 6.57
CA ILE A 9 -3.57 9.82 5.22
C ILE A 9 -2.48 10.37 4.28
N GLY A 10 -2.14 11.65 4.42
CA GLY A 10 -1.01 12.25 3.73
C GLY A 10 0.29 11.49 4.00
N LEU A 11 0.59 11.20 5.27
CA LEU A 11 1.77 10.44 5.69
C LEU A 11 1.74 9.00 5.17
N VAL A 12 0.58 8.33 5.20
CA VAL A 12 0.42 6.99 4.60
C VAL A 12 0.74 7.01 3.11
N GLY A 13 0.25 8.00 2.36
CA GLY A 13 0.55 8.17 0.94
C GLY A 13 2.04 8.44 0.69
N LEU A 14 2.65 9.36 1.44
CA LEU A 14 4.08 9.67 1.29
C LEU A 14 4.98 8.47 1.61
N PHE A 15 4.65 7.71 2.66
CA PHE A 15 5.36 6.50 3.02
C PHE A 15 5.34 5.47 1.88
N ASN A 16 4.18 5.22 1.29
CA ASN A 16 4.05 4.27 0.19
C ASN A 16 4.69 4.80 -1.11
N ILE A 17 4.66 6.11 -1.39
CA ILE A 17 5.45 6.70 -2.48
C ILE A 17 6.93 6.41 -2.30
N ALA A 18 7.48 6.55 -1.09
CA ALA A 18 8.89 6.27 -0.84
C ALA A 18 9.25 4.80 -1.16
N ILE A 19 8.36 3.85 -0.83
CA ILE A 19 8.52 2.44 -1.22
C ILE A 19 8.52 2.29 -2.74
N GLY A 20 7.54 2.87 -3.43
CA GLY A 20 7.44 2.81 -4.89
C GLY A 20 8.65 3.43 -5.60
N LEU A 21 9.14 4.58 -5.12
CA LEU A 21 10.36 5.20 -5.65
C LEU A 21 11.60 4.33 -5.40
N ALA A 22 11.69 3.65 -4.25
CA ALA A 22 12.77 2.71 -3.98
C ALA A 22 12.78 1.54 -4.99
N PHE A 23 11.61 1.05 -5.38
CA PHE A 23 11.49 0.04 -6.44
C PHE A 23 11.92 0.54 -7.82
N LEU A 24 11.69 1.82 -8.15
CA LEU A 24 12.17 2.40 -9.42
C LEU A 24 13.69 2.51 -9.47
N VAL A 25 14.29 3.05 -8.40
CA VAL A 25 15.72 3.40 -8.37
C VAL A 25 16.59 2.17 -8.10
N ALA A 26 16.27 1.38 -7.08
CA ALA A 26 17.10 0.28 -6.61
C ALA A 26 16.22 -0.93 -6.17
N PRO A 27 15.56 -1.63 -7.11
CA PRO A 27 14.50 -2.61 -6.81
C PRO A 27 14.93 -3.82 -5.99
N LEU A 28 16.21 -4.22 -6.02
CA LEU A 28 16.67 -5.43 -5.31
C LEU A 28 16.54 -5.31 -3.78
N LYS A 29 16.87 -4.14 -3.22
CA LYS A 29 16.81 -3.91 -1.78
C LYS A 29 15.37 -4.00 -1.22
N PRO A 30 14.37 -3.29 -1.77
CA PRO A 30 13.00 -3.46 -1.34
C PRO A 30 12.46 -4.84 -1.75
N ALA A 31 12.80 -5.41 -2.91
CA ALA A 31 12.38 -6.77 -3.26
C ALA A 31 12.77 -7.81 -2.21
N ALA A 32 13.99 -7.75 -1.67
CA ALA A 32 14.42 -8.62 -0.59
C ALA A 32 13.57 -8.46 0.68
N ALA A 33 13.16 -7.23 1.03
CA ALA A 33 12.25 -6.98 2.15
C ALA A 33 10.83 -7.52 1.91
N PHE A 34 10.44 -7.73 0.65
CA PHE A 34 9.21 -8.38 0.22
C PHE A 34 9.39 -9.89 -0.05
N PHE A 35 10.55 -10.47 0.26
CA PHE A 35 10.89 -11.87 0.00
C PHE A 35 10.82 -12.27 -1.48
N LEU A 36 11.25 -11.37 -2.37
CA LEU A 36 11.25 -11.56 -3.82
C LEU A 36 12.66 -11.62 -4.40
N SER A 37 12.85 -12.49 -5.39
CA SER A 37 14.06 -12.56 -6.21
C SER A 37 13.68 -12.44 -7.69
N PRO A 38 14.24 -11.48 -8.45
CA PRO A 38 13.90 -11.31 -9.86
C PRO A 38 14.60 -12.35 -10.74
N ILE A 39 13.89 -12.83 -11.76
CA ILE A 39 14.45 -13.70 -12.80
C ILE A 39 14.94 -12.84 -13.97
N GLY A 40 16.27 -12.66 -14.04
CA GLY A 40 16.93 -11.93 -15.13
C GLY A 40 16.49 -10.47 -15.27
N THR A 41 16.71 -9.91 -16.46
CA THR A 41 16.33 -8.53 -16.78
C THR A 41 14.82 -8.32 -16.77
N GLN A 42 14.05 -9.35 -17.11
CA GLN A 42 12.59 -9.28 -17.11
C GLN A 42 12.01 -9.17 -15.70
N GLY A 43 12.49 -9.97 -14.74
CA GLY A 43 12.08 -9.82 -13.34
C GLY A 43 12.41 -8.44 -12.76
N MET A 44 13.55 -7.89 -13.16
CA MET A 44 13.93 -6.51 -12.81
C MET A 44 13.00 -5.45 -13.42
N ALA A 45 12.44 -5.71 -14.60
CA ALA A 45 11.44 -4.84 -15.22
C ALA A 45 10.10 -4.94 -14.48
N THR A 46 9.64 -6.15 -14.15
CA THR A 46 8.43 -6.40 -13.35
C THR A 46 8.49 -5.68 -12.00
N LEU A 47 9.61 -5.76 -11.28
CA LEU A 47 9.79 -5.03 -10.02
C LEU A 47 9.69 -3.51 -10.18
N ARG A 48 10.12 -2.95 -11.32
CA ARG A 48 10.01 -1.50 -11.60
C ARG A 48 8.66 -1.08 -12.15
N ALA A 49 7.87 -2.01 -12.68
CA ALA A 49 6.55 -1.71 -13.21
C ALA A 49 5.49 -1.88 -12.12
N ASP A 50 5.39 -3.08 -11.55
CA ASP A 50 4.21 -3.49 -10.80
C ASP A 50 4.21 -2.93 -9.38
N PHE A 51 5.38 -2.91 -8.72
CA PHE A 51 5.50 -2.37 -7.36
C PHE A 51 5.29 -0.84 -7.34
N PRO A 52 5.94 -0.05 -8.21
CA PRO A 52 5.64 1.38 -8.32
C PRO A 52 4.19 1.62 -8.75
N GLY A 53 3.66 0.83 -9.69
CA GLY A 53 2.25 0.90 -10.10
C GLY A 53 1.29 0.73 -8.94
N PHE A 54 1.53 -0.25 -8.07
CA PHE A 54 0.75 -0.48 -6.86
C PHE A 54 0.95 0.64 -5.83
N PHE A 55 2.20 0.86 -5.41
CA PHE A 55 2.53 1.73 -4.28
C PHE A 55 2.35 3.21 -4.62
N ILE A 56 2.86 3.69 -5.75
CA ILE A 56 2.71 5.08 -6.18
C ILE A 56 1.25 5.32 -6.63
N GLY A 57 0.69 4.40 -7.41
CA GLY A 57 -0.69 4.50 -7.90
C GLY A 57 -1.69 4.67 -6.77
N ALA A 58 -1.71 3.75 -5.80
CA ALA A 58 -2.58 3.85 -4.62
C ALA A 58 -2.35 5.16 -3.83
N SER A 59 -1.08 5.55 -3.68
CA SER A 59 -0.71 6.71 -2.87
C SER A 59 -1.11 8.05 -3.46
N VAL A 60 -1.05 8.21 -4.78
CA VAL A 60 -1.51 9.44 -5.44
C VAL A 60 -2.97 9.71 -5.09
N PHE A 61 -3.82 8.68 -5.15
CA PHE A 61 -5.22 8.81 -4.77
C PHE A 61 -5.42 9.04 -3.26
N ALA A 62 -4.60 8.43 -2.40
CA ALA A 62 -4.59 8.73 -0.97
C ALA A 62 -4.25 10.21 -0.70
N LEU A 63 -3.24 10.75 -1.37
CA LEU A 63 -2.84 12.16 -1.26
C LEU A 63 -3.91 13.10 -1.80
N VAL A 64 -4.55 12.78 -2.92
CA VAL A 64 -5.68 13.57 -3.46
C VAL A 64 -6.84 13.59 -2.46
N GLY A 65 -7.20 12.43 -1.89
CA GLY A 65 -8.23 12.32 -0.87
C GLY A 65 -7.89 13.08 0.40
N ALA A 66 -6.63 13.04 0.86
CA ALA A 66 -6.14 13.83 1.98
C ALA A 66 -6.16 15.34 1.69
N TRP A 67 -5.72 15.76 0.52
CA TRP A 67 -5.64 17.17 0.14
C TRP A 67 -7.03 17.79 -0.03
N ARG A 68 -7.95 17.13 -0.73
CA ARG A 68 -9.34 17.61 -0.91
C ARG A 68 -10.21 17.34 0.32
N GLY A 69 -9.80 16.38 1.16
CA GLY A 69 -10.60 15.86 2.27
C GLY A 69 -11.90 15.24 1.77
N GLU A 70 -11.80 14.45 0.70
CA GLU A 70 -12.89 13.75 0.01
C GLU A 70 -12.70 12.25 0.14
N ALA A 71 -13.81 11.51 0.31
CA ALA A 71 -13.78 10.08 0.52
C ALA A 71 -13.55 9.28 -0.78
N ARG A 72 -14.10 9.74 -1.91
CA ARG A 72 -14.09 9.01 -3.18
C ARG A 72 -12.68 8.60 -3.64
N PRO A 73 -11.66 9.47 -3.63
CA PRO A 73 -10.31 9.07 -4.02
C PRO A 73 -9.74 7.93 -3.16
N LEU A 74 -10.13 7.84 -1.88
CA LEU A 74 -9.62 6.80 -0.97
C LEU A 74 -10.09 5.39 -1.33
N GLN A 75 -11.08 5.23 -2.21
CA GLN A 75 -11.52 3.91 -2.67
C GLN A 75 -10.41 3.16 -3.40
N VAL A 76 -9.56 3.85 -4.17
CA VAL A 76 -8.45 3.23 -4.89
C VAL A 76 -7.45 2.56 -3.95
N PRO A 77 -6.81 3.26 -3.00
CA PRO A 77 -5.89 2.62 -2.06
C PRO A 77 -6.58 1.59 -1.16
N LEU A 78 -7.86 1.78 -0.83
CA LEU A 78 -8.63 0.79 -0.07
C LEU A 78 -8.75 -0.54 -0.83
N VAL A 79 -9.12 -0.51 -2.11
CA VAL A 79 -9.23 -1.73 -2.93
C VAL A 79 -7.88 -2.40 -3.07
N MET A 80 -6.83 -1.63 -3.43
CA MET A 80 -5.51 -2.20 -3.67
C MET A 80 -4.91 -2.86 -2.41
N LEU A 81 -4.93 -2.18 -1.27
CA LEU A 81 -4.40 -2.74 -0.01
C LEU A 81 -5.26 -3.90 0.50
N SER A 82 -6.58 -3.83 0.34
CA SER A 82 -7.47 -4.93 0.76
C SER A 82 -7.23 -6.18 -0.08
N LEU A 83 -7.01 -6.05 -1.39
CA LEU A 83 -6.66 -7.18 -2.26
C LEU A 83 -5.28 -7.76 -1.91
N ALA A 84 -4.30 -6.92 -1.58
CA ALA A 84 -2.99 -7.38 -1.13
C ALA A 84 -3.08 -8.20 0.18
N LEU A 85 -3.80 -7.67 1.18
CA LEU A 85 -4.03 -8.38 2.44
C LEU A 85 -4.83 -9.66 2.22
N PHE A 86 -5.85 -9.63 1.35
CA PHE A 86 -6.64 -10.80 0.99
C PHE A 86 -5.78 -11.91 0.38
N GLY A 87 -4.85 -11.57 -0.53
CA GLY A 87 -3.89 -12.53 -1.08
C GLY A 87 -3.06 -13.22 0.01
N ARG A 88 -2.63 -12.48 1.04
CA ARG A 88 -1.92 -13.08 2.19
C ARG A 88 -2.81 -13.91 3.10
N VAL A 89 -4.07 -13.54 3.25
CA VAL A 89 -5.04 -14.37 3.96
C VAL A 89 -5.25 -15.69 3.23
N ILE A 90 -5.26 -15.70 1.89
CA ILE A 90 -5.29 -16.93 1.10
C ILE A 90 -4.00 -17.76 1.26
N SER A 91 -2.84 -17.12 1.32
CA SER A 91 -1.57 -17.86 1.40
C SER A 91 -1.43 -18.65 2.71
N ILE A 92 -2.06 -18.21 3.80
CA ILE A 92 -1.98 -18.91 5.10
C ILE A 92 -2.50 -20.37 5.01
N PRO A 93 -3.75 -20.64 4.56
CA PRO A 93 -4.23 -22.00 4.42
C PRO A 93 -3.64 -22.76 3.22
N VAL A 94 -3.17 -22.07 2.17
CA VAL A 94 -2.66 -22.70 0.94
C VAL A 94 -1.18 -23.10 1.07
N ASP A 95 -0.34 -22.18 1.54
CA ASP A 95 1.12 -22.32 1.58
C ASP A 95 1.66 -22.47 3.01
N GLY A 96 0.84 -22.18 4.02
CA GLY A 96 1.24 -22.10 5.42
C GLY A 96 1.59 -20.67 5.87
N MET A 97 1.66 -20.46 7.19
CA MET A 97 2.04 -19.16 7.77
C MET A 97 3.56 -19.07 7.96
N ALA A 98 4.24 -18.25 7.16
CA ALA A 98 5.64 -17.92 7.41
C ALA A 98 5.79 -17.10 8.71
N PRO A 99 6.88 -17.29 9.49
CA PRO A 99 7.11 -16.50 10.72
C PRO A 99 7.15 -14.99 10.47
N THR A 100 7.54 -14.57 9.27
CA THR A 100 7.64 -13.18 8.83
C THR A 100 6.33 -12.62 8.27
N ALA A 101 5.27 -13.43 8.15
CA ALA A 101 4.01 -13.02 7.51
C ALA A 101 3.21 -12.00 8.35
N ILE A 102 3.32 -12.05 9.68
CA ILE A 102 2.50 -11.24 10.59
C ILE A 102 2.80 -9.74 10.44
N GLN A 103 4.08 -9.37 10.36
CA GLN A 103 4.49 -7.97 10.32
C GLN A 103 3.88 -7.21 9.14
N PRO A 104 4.04 -7.65 7.88
CA PRO A 104 3.55 -6.86 6.76
C PRO A 104 2.02 -6.94 6.63
N MET A 105 1.37 -8.02 7.08
CA MET A 105 -0.10 -8.08 7.20
C MET A 105 -0.64 -7.07 8.22
N THR A 106 0.06 -6.88 9.33
CA THR A 106 -0.30 -5.88 10.34
C THR A 106 -0.19 -4.46 9.77
N VAL A 107 0.88 -4.16 9.04
CA VAL A 107 1.06 -2.86 8.37
C VAL A 107 -0.08 -2.61 7.38
N GLU A 108 -0.43 -3.59 6.55
CA GLU A 108 -1.58 -3.51 5.63
C GLU A 108 -2.89 -3.25 6.36
N ALA A 109 -3.21 -4.06 7.39
CA ALA A 109 -4.44 -3.92 8.16
C ALA A 109 -4.55 -2.55 8.84
N VAL A 110 -3.45 -2.02 9.39
CA VAL A 110 -3.40 -0.67 9.98
C VAL A 110 -3.66 0.39 8.92
N MET A 111 -2.99 0.32 7.76
CA MET A 111 -3.22 1.29 6.67
C MET A 111 -4.66 1.25 6.15
N ILE A 112 -5.23 0.06 5.98
CA ILE A 112 -6.64 -0.12 5.59
C ILE A 112 -7.56 0.49 6.65
N GLY A 113 -7.31 0.24 7.94
CA GLY A 113 -8.07 0.81 9.04
C GLY A 113 -8.05 2.34 9.03
N LEU A 114 -6.87 2.94 8.86
CA LEU A 114 -6.72 4.40 8.75
C LEU A 114 -7.49 4.96 7.54
N LEU A 115 -7.40 4.32 6.38
CA LEU A 115 -8.12 4.72 5.17
C LEU A 115 -9.64 4.59 5.34
N LEU A 116 -10.14 3.54 5.99
CA LEU A 116 -11.56 3.37 6.30
C LEU A 116 -12.07 4.45 7.26
N LEU A 117 -11.31 4.76 8.31
CA LEU A 117 -11.63 5.84 9.25
C LEU A 117 -11.68 7.19 8.53
N ALA A 118 -10.72 7.46 7.64
CA ALA A 118 -10.71 8.67 6.81
C ALA A 118 -11.90 8.71 5.85
N TYR A 119 -12.20 7.60 5.17
CA TYR A 119 -13.33 7.47 4.26
C TYR A 119 -14.65 7.80 4.97
N ARG A 120 -14.89 7.19 6.14
CA ARG A 120 -16.10 7.48 6.93
C ARG A 120 -16.15 8.94 7.35
N ARG A 121 -15.02 9.52 7.76
CA ARG A 121 -14.98 10.91 8.23
C ARG A 121 -15.18 11.92 7.09
N PHE A 122 -14.68 11.63 5.89
CA PHE A 122 -14.83 12.49 4.72
C PHE A 122 -16.20 12.34 4.04
N SER A 123 -16.86 11.19 4.19
CA SER A 123 -18.22 10.94 3.69
C SER A 123 -19.34 11.51 4.56
N ALA A 124 -19.08 11.79 5.84
CA ALA A 124 -20.05 12.39 6.77
C ALA A 124 -20.25 13.90 6.53
N ARG A 125 -20.24 14.31 5.27
CA ARG A 125 -20.23 15.70 4.80
C ARG A 125 -21.50 15.97 4.00
#